data_AF-A0A2P5WY89-F1
#
_entry.id   AF-A0A2P5WY89-F1
#
_cell.length_a   1.000
_cell.length_b   1.000
_cell.length_c   1.000
_cell.angle_alpha   90.00
_cell.angle_beta   90.00
_cell.angle_gamma   90.00
#
_symmetry.space_group_name_H-M   'P 1'
#
loop_
_entity.id
_entity.type
_entity.pdbx_description
1 polymer ?
#
loop_
_entity_poly.entity_id
_entity_poly.type
_entity_poly.pdbx_seq_one_letter_code
_entity_poly.pdbx_strand_id
1 'polypeptide(L)'
;MDGCMVVSARGKSGGLAIMWKEGTHVELKNYFKNHIDSLIHMDNGDPVRFTGFYGNVDSNNRRSSLDMLKRVGSTVKETWIIERDFSVILNDSKKEGGRRKPRALLDEFRDFVDELSLFDLKTDKGWHTWVNNREINAMVKERFDRFMISVTEVANFPFIEIKEIRQSSSDHDAICLNTIGRKPKEGARDQRHGFRYDICCSKEKDANENVKKAWNDNTMNILDKMELVGSNLGPWQYDQFYKMRNQMVVLK
;
A
#
# COMPACT_ATOMS: atom_id res chain seq x y z
N MET A 1 -12.73 4.67 12.51
CA MET A 1 -12.38 4.93 11.09
C MET A 1 -13.27 6.08 10.73
N ASP A 2 -12.73 7.30 10.75
CA ASP A 2 -13.57 8.48 11.06
C ASP A 2 -13.68 9.44 9.88
N GLY A 3 -12.82 9.31 8.87
CA GLY A 3 -12.92 10.04 7.61
C GLY A 3 -12.77 9.15 6.39
N CYS A 4 -13.68 9.32 5.43
CA CYS A 4 -13.59 8.71 4.12
C CYS A 4 -14.17 9.62 3.05
N MET A 5 -13.71 9.42 1.81
CA MET A 5 -14.31 10.01 0.62
C MET A 5 -14.52 8.90 -0.39
N VAL A 6 -15.73 8.84 -0.94
CA VAL A 6 -16.15 7.80 -1.88
C VAL A 6 -16.67 8.43 -3.16
N VAL A 7 -16.13 7.97 -4.29
CA VAL A 7 -16.69 8.20 -5.61
C VAL A 7 -17.42 6.94 -6.03
N SER A 8 -18.74 7.02 -6.22
CA SER A 8 -19.57 5.85 -6.53
C SER A 8 -19.19 5.21 -7.87
N ALA A 9 -19.29 3.88 -7.92
CA ALA A 9 -19.22 3.13 -9.17
C ALA A 9 -20.41 3.46 -10.08
N ARG A 10 -20.23 3.28 -11.40
CA ARG A 10 -21.33 3.31 -12.37
C ARG A 10 -21.58 1.88 -12.86
N GLY A 11 -22.66 1.27 -12.38
CA GLY A 11 -22.94 -0.14 -12.64
C GLY A 11 -21.88 -1.03 -11.97
N LYS A 12 -21.22 -1.89 -12.76
CA LYS A 12 -20.18 -2.83 -12.29
C LYS A 12 -18.75 -2.31 -12.43
N SER A 13 -18.55 -1.03 -12.79
CA SER A 13 -17.24 -0.48 -13.11
C SER A 13 -16.96 0.84 -12.37
N GLY A 14 -15.69 1.05 -12.05
CA GLY A 14 -15.21 2.19 -11.29
C GLY A 14 -15.50 2.03 -9.80
N GLY A 15 -15.64 3.17 -9.13
CA GLY A 15 -15.70 3.21 -7.68
C GLY A 15 -14.31 3.46 -7.09
N LEU A 16 -14.19 4.52 -6.29
CA LEU A 16 -12.97 4.86 -5.58
C LEU A 16 -13.31 5.21 -4.15
N ALA A 17 -12.43 4.83 -3.23
CA ALA A 17 -12.50 5.25 -1.86
C ALA A 17 -11.10 5.63 -1.39
N ILE A 18 -11.00 6.74 -0.68
CA ILE A 18 -9.86 7.05 0.18
C ILE A 18 -10.38 7.11 1.62
N MET A 19 -9.61 6.51 2.53
CA MET A 19 -9.97 6.40 3.94
C MET A 19 -8.76 6.78 4.78
N TRP A 20 -8.99 7.48 5.87
CA TRP A 20 -7.91 7.92 6.75
C TRP A 20 -8.27 7.72 8.23
N LYS A 21 -7.23 7.74 9.05
CA LYS A 21 -7.35 7.56 10.50
C LYS A 21 -7.85 8.85 11.15
N GLU A 22 -8.46 8.69 12.32
CA GLU A 22 -8.75 9.82 13.20
C GLU A 22 -7.45 10.58 13.53
N GLY A 23 -7.53 11.91 13.59
CA GLY A 23 -6.37 12.78 13.78
C GLY A 23 -5.57 13.07 12.51
N THR A 24 -5.73 12.32 11.42
CA THR A 24 -5.10 12.65 10.13
C THR A 24 -5.84 13.79 9.45
N HIS A 25 -5.16 14.91 9.21
CA HIS A 25 -5.73 16.04 8.47
C HIS A 25 -5.57 15.83 6.95
N VAL A 26 -6.69 15.59 6.28
CA VAL A 26 -6.76 15.37 4.83
C VAL A 26 -7.67 16.44 4.20
N GLU A 27 -7.11 17.22 3.29
CA GLU A 27 -7.86 18.19 2.49
C GLU A 27 -8.14 17.61 1.09
N LEU A 28 -9.42 17.42 0.75
CA LEU A 28 -9.79 17.07 -0.62
C LEU A 28 -9.57 18.26 -1.54
N LYS A 29 -8.89 18.05 -2.66
CA LYS A 29 -8.58 19.10 -3.65
C LYS A 29 -9.47 18.98 -4.88
N ASN A 30 -9.60 17.77 -5.42
CA ASN A 30 -10.50 17.46 -6.52
C ASN A 30 -10.83 15.97 -6.54
N TYR A 31 -11.92 15.59 -7.18
CA TYR A 31 -12.22 14.18 -7.44
C TYR A 31 -13.08 14.02 -8.69
N PHE A 32 -12.96 12.87 -9.34
CA PHE A 32 -13.82 12.49 -10.45
C PHE A 32 -13.96 10.97 -10.51
N LYS A 33 -14.67 10.46 -11.53
CA LYS A 33 -14.94 9.02 -11.69
C LYS A 33 -13.71 8.10 -11.64
N ASN A 34 -12.52 8.65 -11.93
CA ASN A 34 -11.26 7.93 -12.10
C ASN A 34 -10.12 8.46 -11.21
N HIS A 35 -10.39 9.41 -10.31
CA HIS A 35 -9.37 9.85 -9.35
C HIS A 35 -9.97 10.49 -8.10
N ILE A 36 -9.22 10.45 -7.02
CA ILE A 36 -9.40 11.29 -5.84
C ILE A 36 -8.06 11.96 -5.57
N ASP A 37 -8.05 13.29 -5.53
CA ASP A 37 -6.87 14.10 -5.29
C ASP A 37 -7.01 14.86 -3.97
N SER A 38 -5.96 14.77 -3.15
CA SER A 38 -5.99 15.20 -1.76
C SER A 38 -4.64 15.73 -1.32
N LEU A 39 -4.63 16.59 -0.31
CA LEU A 39 -3.44 17.04 0.38
C LEU A 39 -3.46 16.45 1.80
N ILE A 40 -2.48 15.63 2.11
CA ILE A 40 -2.34 14.94 3.39
C ILE A 40 -1.31 15.69 4.21
N HIS A 41 -1.72 16.19 5.37
CA HIS A 41 -0.82 16.85 6.31
C HIS A 41 -0.16 15.80 7.20
N MET A 42 1.17 15.79 7.19
CA MET A 42 1.98 14.83 7.94
C MET A 42 2.30 15.41 9.31
N ASP A 43 2.34 14.59 10.36
CA ASP A 43 2.55 15.06 11.73
C ASP A 43 3.90 15.79 11.93
N ASN A 44 4.94 15.40 11.17
CA ASN A 44 6.31 15.91 11.32
C ASN A 44 7.00 16.18 9.96
N GLY A 45 6.29 16.77 9.00
CA GLY A 45 6.88 17.08 7.69
C GLY A 45 5.97 17.93 6.81
N ASP A 46 6.47 18.23 5.62
CA ASP A 46 5.68 18.96 4.63
C ASP A 46 4.46 18.12 4.19
N PRO A 47 3.34 18.79 3.86
CA PRO A 47 2.18 18.09 3.31
C PRO A 47 2.55 17.31 2.05
N VAL A 48 1.85 16.19 1.84
CA VAL A 48 2.01 15.36 0.65
C VAL A 48 0.75 15.48 -0.20
N ARG A 49 0.91 15.84 -1.48
CA ARG A 49 -0.16 15.75 -2.46
C ARG A 49 -0.32 14.27 -2.83
N PHE A 50 -1.47 13.70 -2.53
CA PHE A 50 -1.80 12.31 -2.81
C PHE A 50 -2.95 12.20 -3.80
N THR A 51 -2.70 11.56 -4.93
CA THR A 51 -3.69 11.29 -5.97
C THR A 51 -3.89 9.79 -6.12
N GLY A 52 -5.03 9.28 -5.66
CA GLY A 52 -5.47 7.92 -5.95
C GLY A 52 -6.10 7.88 -7.35
N PHE A 53 -5.52 7.12 -8.26
CA PHE A 53 -5.91 7.08 -9.67
C PHE A 53 -6.60 5.76 -10.04
N TYR A 54 -7.39 5.77 -11.12
CA TYR A 54 -7.93 4.56 -11.72
C TYR A 54 -7.89 4.68 -13.23
N GLY A 55 -6.92 3.99 -13.82
CA GLY A 55 -6.67 3.93 -15.24
C GLY A 55 -7.91 3.46 -16.01
N ASN A 56 -8.02 3.95 -17.23
CA ASN A 56 -9.04 3.48 -18.15
C ASN A 56 -8.40 2.55 -19.18
N VAL A 57 -9.02 1.39 -19.40
CA VAL A 57 -8.58 0.40 -20.39
C VAL A 57 -8.82 0.91 -21.81
N ASP A 58 -9.85 1.75 -22.01
CA ASP A 58 -10.14 2.40 -23.28
C ASP A 58 -9.10 3.49 -23.59
N SER A 59 -8.55 3.45 -24.81
CA SER A 59 -7.43 4.33 -25.20
C SER A 59 -7.79 5.82 -25.20
N ASN A 60 -9.00 6.18 -25.62
CA ASN A 60 -9.42 7.58 -25.70
C ASN A 60 -9.61 8.16 -24.30
N ASN A 61 -10.24 7.39 -23.41
CA ASN A 61 -10.40 7.78 -22.03
C ASN A 61 -9.07 7.75 -21.25
N ARG A 62 -8.13 6.88 -21.63
CA ARG A 62 -6.79 6.84 -21.02
C ARG A 62 -6.04 8.15 -21.25
N ARG A 63 -5.96 8.64 -22.48
CA ARG A 63 -5.32 9.94 -22.78
C ARG A 63 -5.91 11.07 -21.96
N SER A 64 -7.24 11.15 -21.93
CA SER A 64 -7.95 12.15 -21.12
C SER A 64 -7.61 12.04 -19.62
N SER A 65 -7.38 10.82 -19.13
CA SER A 65 -7.00 10.56 -17.75
C SER A 65 -5.54 10.96 -17.46
N LEU A 66 -4.63 10.72 -18.41
CA LEU A 66 -3.24 11.16 -18.32
C LEU A 66 -3.12 12.69 -18.41
N ASP A 67 -3.87 13.33 -19.32
CA ASP A 67 -3.91 14.80 -19.44
C ASP A 67 -4.43 15.48 -18.17
N MET A 68 -5.38 14.84 -17.47
CA MET A 68 -5.83 15.31 -16.16
C MET A 68 -4.70 15.23 -15.14
N LEU A 69 -3.97 14.11 -15.07
CA LEU A 69 -2.81 14.00 -14.17
C LEU A 69 -1.75 15.05 -14.51
N LYS A 70 -1.49 15.35 -15.80
CA LYS A 70 -0.57 16.42 -16.19
C LYS A 70 -1.01 17.79 -15.66
N ARG A 71 -2.31 18.09 -15.71
CA ARG A 71 -2.87 19.33 -15.13
C ARG A 71 -2.78 19.36 -13.61
N VAL A 72 -2.95 18.23 -12.93
CA VAL A 72 -2.72 18.15 -11.48
C VAL A 72 -1.25 18.43 -11.21
N GLY A 73 -0.35 17.69 -11.86
CA GLY A 73 1.10 17.81 -11.73
C GLY A 73 1.63 19.22 -11.93
N SER A 74 1.10 19.98 -12.90
CA SER A 74 1.50 21.39 -13.11
C SER A 74 1.09 22.36 -12.01
N THR A 75 0.19 21.95 -11.12
CA THR A 75 -0.27 22.75 -9.97
C THR A 75 0.34 22.32 -8.64
N VAL A 76 0.97 21.13 -8.59
CA VAL A 76 1.53 20.61 -7.34
C VAL A 76 2.79 21.37 -6.98
N LYS A 77 2.88 21.79 -5.72
CA LYS A 77 4.08 22.43 -5.16
C LYS A 77 4.75 21.55 -4.10
N GLU A 78 4.02 20.58 -3.60
CA GLU A 78 4.39 19.65 -2.55
C GLU A 78 5.01 18.37 -3.12
N THR A 79 5.41 17.44 -2.24
CA THR A 79 5.68 16.06 -2.67
C THR A 79 4.42 15.48 -3.30
N TRP A 80 4.48 15.12 -4.58
CA TRP A 80 3.40 14.44 -5.27
C TRP A 80 3.58 12.93 -5.27
N ILE A 81 2.60 12.22 -4.73
CA ILE A 81 2.50 10.76 -4.77
C ILE A 81 1.22 10.38 -5.52
N ILE A 82 1.37 9.57 -6.56
CA ILE A 82 0.27 9.00 -7.32
C ILE A 82 0.21 7.51 -7.01
N GLU A 83 -0.98 7.03 -6.68
CA GLU A 83 -1.24 5.64 -6.32
C GLU A 83 -2.25 5.02 -7.28
N ARG A 84 -2.22 3.68 -7.38
CA ARG A 84 -3.11 2.76 -8.12
C ARG A 84 -2.81 2.48 -9.60
N ASP A 85 -3.63 1.55 -10.09
CA ASP A 85 -3.74 0.96 -11.42
C ASP A 85 -3.75 1.99 -12.56
N PHE A 86 -2.63 2.16 -13.26
CA PHE A 86 -2.58 2.91 -14.53
C PHE A 86 -3.11 2.10 -15.72
N SER A 87 -3.42 0.82 -15.51
CA SER A 87 -3.83 -0.21 -16.47
C SER A 87 -2.86 -0.40 -17.64
N VAL A 88 -1.62 0.09 -17.46
CA VAL A 88 -0.53 0.00 -18.43
C VAL A 88 0.75 -0.41 -17.69
N ILE A 89 1.51 -1.31 -18.32
CA ILE A 89 2.82 -1.74 -17.84
C ILE A 89 3.90 -0.82 -18.41
N LEU A 90 5.00 -0.58 -17.69
CA LEU A 90 6.11 0.24 -18.19
C LEU A 90 6.95 -0.48 -19.26
N ASN A 91 7.09 -1.80 -19.15
CA ASN A 91 7.85 -2.61 -20.09
C ASN A 91 7.46 -4.08 -19.97
N ASP A 92 7.90 -4.91 -20.91
CA ASP A 92 7.55 -6.33 -20.96
C ASP A 92 8.02 -7.11 -19.73
N SER A 93 9.05 -6.66 -19.01
CA SER A 93 9.48 -7.34 -17.76
C SER A 93 8.43 -7.26 -16.66
N LYS A 94 7.46 -6.34 -16.75
CA LYS A 94 6.34 -6.17 -15.81
C LYS A 94 5.15 -7.07 -16.14
N LYS A 95 5.35 -8.05 -17.04
CA LYS A 95 4.34 -8.99 -17.50
C LYS A 95 4.91 -10.40 -17.57
N GLU A 96 4.10 -11.36 -17.16
CA GLU A 96 4.36 -12.80 -17.31
C GLU A 96 3.19 -13.43 -18.06
N GLY A 97 3.49 -14.21 -19.10
CA GLY A 97 2.47 -14.87 -19.94
C GLY A 97 1.69 -13.94 -20.89
N GLY A 98 0.90 -14.53 -21.77
CA GLY A 98 0.07 -13.82 -22.74
C GLY A 98 0.84 -13.09 -23.85
N ARG A 99 0.14 -12.28 -24.65
CA ARG A 99 0.72 -11.49 -25.75
C ARG A 99 1.40 -10.23 -25.21
N ARG A 100 2.50 -9.82 -25.85
CA ARG A 100 3.14 -8.52 -25.58
C ARG A 100 2.17 -7.37 -25.83
N LYS A 101 2.31 -6.29 -25.05
CA LYS A 101 1.51 -5.08 -25.26
C LYS A 101 2.04 -4.33 -26.50
N PRO A 102 1.18 -3.57 -27.20
CA PRO A 102 1.64 -2.73 -28.31
C PRO A 102 2.73 -1.76 -27.87
N ARG A 103 3.81 -1.63 -28.64
CA ARG A 103 4.93 -0.77 -28.26
C ARG A 103 4.54 0.70 -28.11
N ALA A 104 3.69 1.20 -29.01
CA ALA A 104 3.14 2.55 -28.93
C ALA A 104 2.41 2.84 -27.61
N LEU A 105 1.75 1.83 -27.00
CA LEU A 105 1.09 1.96 -25.70
C LEU A 105 2.12 2.13 -24.56
N LEU A 106 3.21 1.35 -24.63
CA LEU A 106 4.27 1.41 -23.62
C LEU A 106 5.03 2.73 -23.72
N ASP A 107 5.30 3.18 -24.95
CA ASP A 107 6.03 4.41 -25.21
C ASP A 107 5.19 5.64 -24.79
N GLU A 108 3.89 5.69 -25.12
CA GLU A 108 2.96 6.73 -24.63
C GLU A 108 2.97 6.84 -23.09
N PHE A 109 3.02 5.72 -22.38
CA PHE A 109 3.07 5.74 -20.92
C PHE A 109 4.44 6.13 -20.36
N ARG A 110 5.53 5.76 -21.03
CA ARG A 110 6.89 6.21 -20.64
C ARG A 110 7.04 7.71 -20.85
N ASP A 111 6.60 8.22 -21.99
CA ASP A 111 6.62 9.66 -22.30
C ASP A 111 5.86 10.44 -21.22
N PHE A 112 4.70 9.94 -20.78
CA PHE A 112 3.96 10.53 -19.66
C PHE A 112 4.75 10.53 -18.33
N VAL A 113 5.40 9.42 -17.99
CA VAL A 113 6.20 9.30 -16.76
C VAL A 113 7.41 10.23 -16.81
N ASP A 114 8.08 10.29 -17.96
CA ASP A 114 9.27 11.12 -18.17
C ASP A 114 8.90 12.62 -18.17
N GLU A 115 7.81 13.00 -18.85
CA GLU A 115 7.30 14.38 -18.89
C GLU A 115 6.97 14.92 -17.51
N LEU A 116 6.39 14.08 -16.63
CA LEU A 116 6.07 14.46 -15.25
C LEU A 116 7.20 14.18 -14.26
N SER A 117 8.36 13.73 -14.74
CA SER A 117 9.52 13.37 -13.91
C SER A 117 9.10 12.47 -12.74
N LEU A 118 8.31 11.43 -13.05
CA LEU A 118 7.80 10.49 -12.05
C LEU A 118 8.75 9.29 -11.91
N PHE A 119 8.93 8.86 -10.67
CA PHE A 119 9.72 7.70 -10.31
C PHE A 119 8.80 6.56 -9.88
N ASP A 120 8.87 5.42 -10.58
CA ASP A 120 8.15 4.18 -10.23
C ASP A 120 8.81 3.52 -9.01
N LEU A 121 8.15 3.62 -7.84
CA LEU A 121 8.64 3.00 -6.60
C LEU A 121 8.54 1.48 -6.72
N LYS A 122 9.71 0.83 -6.67
CA LYS A 122 9.83 -0.62 -6.83
C LYS A 122 9.66 -1.34 -5.49
N THR A 123 9.06 -2.52 -5.57
CA THR A 123 9.01 -3.48 -4.47
C THR A 123 10.24 -4.37 -4.52
N ASP A 124 10.78 -4.74 -3.35
CA ASP A 124 11.90 -5.69 -3.25
C ASP A 124 11.46 -7.14 -3.54
N LYS A 125 10.18 -7.44 -3.29
CA LYS A 125 9.56 -8.75 -3.48
C LYS A 125 8.17 -8.55 -4.07
N GLY A 126 7.78 -9.45 -4.98
CA GLY A 126 6.48 -9.35 -5.64
C GLY A 126 6.52 -8.31 -6.76
N TRP A 127 6.67 -8.81 -7.99
CA TRP A 127 6.87 -7.95 -9.16
C TRP A 127 5.56 -7.58 -9.85
N HIS A 128 4.53 -8.43 -9.70
CA HIS A 128 3.22 -8.34 -10.33
C HIS A 128 2.15 -8.14 -9.27
N THR A 129 1.21 -7.23 -9.51
CA THR A 129 0.12 -6.91 -8.58
C THR A 129 -1.22 -7.42 -9.05
N TRP A 130 -1.30 -7.99 -10.25
CA TRP A 130 -2.54 -8.52 -10.82
C TRP A 130 -2.31 -9.87 -11.48
N VAL A 131 -3.31 -10.76 -11.37
CA VAL A 131 -3.34 -12.06 -12.05
C VAL A 131 -4.72 -12.33 -12.65
N ASN A 132 -4.78 -12.85 -13.87
CA ASN A 132 -6.05 -13.13 -14.54
C ASN A 132 -6.83 -14.35 -14.01
N ASN A 133 -6.31 -15.03 -12.98
CA ASN A 133 -6.86 -16.24 -12.35
C ASN A 133 -7.21 -17.39 -13.31
N ARG A 134 -6.53 -17.48 -14.48
CA ARG A 134 -6.68 -18.61 -15.39
C ARG A 134 -5.70 -19.73 -15.04
N GLU A 135 -5.97 -20.92 -15.58
CA GLU A 135 -5.08 -22.08 -15.49
C GLU A 135 -3.66 -21.75 -15.99
N ILE A 136 -2.67 -22.51 -15.52
CA ILE A 136 -1.23 -22.23 -15.69
C ILE A 136 -0.87 -21.87 -17.14
N ASN A 137 -1.39 -22.62 -18.13
CA ASN A 137 -1.06 -22.39 -19.55
C ASN A 137 -1.63 -21.09 -20.13
N ALA A 138 -2.67 -20.53 -19.51
CA ALA A 138 -3.33 -19.27 -19.89
C ALA A 138 -3.16 -18.18 -18.83
N MET A 139 -2.34 -18.43 -17.80
CA MET A 139 -2.11 -17.51 -16.70
C MET A 139 -1.34 -16.30 -17.19
N VAL A 140 -1.82 -15.12 -16.78
CA VAL A 140 -1.18 -13.85 -17.08
C VAL A 140 -1.06 -13.06 -15.79
N LYS A 141 0.14 -12.54 -15.53
CA LYS A 141 0.41 -11.63 -14.42
C LYS A 141 0.92 -10.31 -14.95
N GLU A 142 0.43 -9.20 -14.41
CA GLU A 142 0.86 -7.85 -14.79
C GLU A 142 1.09 -7.00 -13.52
N ARG A 143 1.97 -5.99 -13.61
CA ARG A 143 2.10 -4.96 -12.59
C ARG A 143 1.27 -3.74 -13.00
N PHE A 144 0.09 -3.60 -12.43
CA PHE A 144 -0.79 -2.48 -12.68
C PHE A 144 -0.71 -1.44 -11.57
N ASP A 145 -0.80 -1.90 -10.34
CA ASP A 145 -0.74 -1.09 -9.15
C ASP A 145 0.71 -0.70 -8.85
N ARG A 146 0.90 0.58 -8.56
CA ARG A 146 2.20 1.18 -8.27
C ARG A 146 2.03 2.48 -7.51
N PHE A 147 3.08 2.85 -6.80
CA PHE A 147 3.27 4.20 -6.32
C PHE A 147 4.26 4.89 -7.24
N MET A 148 3.89 6.07 -7.73
CA MET A 148 4.80 6.98 -8.41
C MET A 148 4.99 8.23 -7.57
N ILE A 149 6.20 8.75 -7.54
CA ILE A 149 6.56 9.96 -6.80
C ILE A 149 7.37 10.89 -7.69
N SER A 150 7.24 12.21 -7.53
CA SER A 150 8.14 13.14 -8.22
C SER A 150 9.60 12.84 -7.90
N VAL A 151 10.45 12.75 -8.93
CA VAL A 151 11.88 12.43 -8.80
C VAL A 151 12.59 13.41 -7.86
N THR A 152 12.24 14.70 -7.89
CA THR A 152 12.86 15.72 -7.03
C THR A 152 12.60 15.47 -5.55
N GLU A 153 11.49 14.80 -5.23
CA GLU A 153 10.98 14.64 -3.87
C GLU A 153 11.29 13.26 -3.27
N VAL A 154 11.82 12.32 -4.08
CA VAL A 154 12.25 11.00 -3.61
C VAL A 154 13.24 11.12 -2.44
N ALA A 155 14.10 12.14 -2.48
CA ALA A 155 15.11 12.40 -1.46
C ALA A 155 14.50 12.68 -0.07
N ASN A 156 13.26 13.16 0.00
CA ASN A 156 12.55 13.42 1.26
C ASN A 156 12.19 12.11 2.00
N PHE A 157 12.22 10.97 1.30
CA PHE A 157 11.89 9.65 1.83
C PHE A 157 13.07 8.67 1.64
N PRO A 158 14.23 8.90 2.28
CA PRO A 158 15.46 8.14 2.02
C PRO A 158 15.34 6.65 2.38
N PHE A 159 14.35 6.29 3.19
CA PHE A 159 14.13 4.91 3.64
C PHE A 159 12.86 4.30 3.08
N ILE A 160 12.18 4.96 2.12
CA ILE A 160 10.88 4.55 1.58
C ILE A 160 10.84 3.07 1.20
N GLU A 161 9.76 2.40 1.57
CA GLU A 161 9.61 0.96 1.33
C GLU A 161 8.22 0.67 0.79
N ILE A 162 8.15 -0.09 -0.32
CA ILE A 162 6.89 -0.66 -0.80
C ILE A 162 6.80 -2.14 -0.42
N LYS A 163 5.67 -2.54 0.14
CA LYS A 163 5.34 -3.94 0.44
C LYS A 163 4.15 -4.39 -0.38
N GLU A 164 4.28 -5.54 -1.01
CA GLU A 164 3.16 -6.27 -1.59
C GLU A 164 2.50 -7.15 -0.51
N ILE A 165 1.18 -7.13 -0.46
CA ILE A 165 0.35 -7.87 0.50
C ILE A 165 -0.61 -8.75 -0.30
N ARG A 166 -0.31 -10.04 -0.33
CA ARG A 166 -1.09 -11.05 -1.05
C ARG A 166 -2.55 -11.08 -0.58
N GLN A 167 -3.47 -10.97 -1.54
CA GLN A 167 -4.90 -11.07 -1.27
C GLN A 167 -5.42 -12.44 -1.74
N SER A 168 -6.21 -13.12 -0.90
CA SER A 168 -6.81 -14.42 -1.25
C SER A 168 -8.13 -14.30 -2.01
N SER A 169 -8.80 -13.14 -1.89
CA SER A 169 -10.14 -12.89 -2.41
C SER A 169 -10.17 -11.86 -3.55
N SER A 170 -9.00 -11.41 -4.02
CA SER A 170 -8.87 -10.47 -5.13
C SER A 170 -7.89 -11.00 -6.16
N ASP A 171 -8.13 -10.66 -7.42
CA ASP A 171 -7.18 -10.80 -8.51
C ASP A 171 -6.04 -9.76 -8.47
N HIS A 172 -6.15 -8.77 -7.56
CA HIS A 172 -5.11 -7.81 -7.24
C HIS A 172 -4.46 -8.11 -5.87
N ASP A 173 -3.14 -7.94 -5.81
CA ASP A 173 -2.40 -7.82 -4.55
C ASP A 173 -2.43 -6.37 -4.07
N ALA A 174 -2.63 -6.17 -2.76
CA ALA A 174 -2.56 -4.83 -2.18
C ALA A 174 -1.11 -4.37 -2.08
N ILE A 175 -0.86 -3.08 -2.33
CA ILE A 175 0.45 -2.47 -2.15
C ILE A 175 0.42 -1.46 -1.00
N CYS A 176 1.47 -1.44 -0.20
CA CYS A 176 1.59 -0.58 0.97
C CYS A 176 2.87 0.24 0.86
N LEU A 177 2.72 1.56 0.87
CA LEU A 177 3.82 2.51 0.94
C LEU A 177 4.11 2.85 2.40
N ASN A 178 5.34 2.61 2.84
CA ASN A 178 5.86 3.02 4.13
C ASN A 178 6.91 4.13 3.94
N THR A 179 6.53 5.36 4.27
CA THR A 179 7.36 6.57 4.12
C THR A 179 8.53 6.64 5.10
N ILE A 180 8.44 5.97 6.26
CA ILE A 180 9.53 5.83 7.23
C ILE A 180 10.39 4.60 6.90
N GLY A 181 9.80 3.65 6.20
CA GLY A 181 10.38 2.42 5.65
C GLY A 181 11.43 1.75 6.53
N ARG A 182 12.66 1.63 6.02
CA ARG A 182 13.77 0.88 6.65
C ARG A 182 14.75 1.75 7.44
N LYS A 183 14.29 2.88 8.00
CA LYS A 183 15.14 3.70 8.84
C LYS A 183 15.89 2.80 9.84
N PRO A 184 17.25 2.83 9.86
CA PRO A 184 18.03 2.07 10.82
C PRO A 184 17.48 2.40 12.20
N LYS A 185 17.01 1.38 12.93
CA LYS A 185 16.48 1.63 14.26
C LYS A 185 17.62 2.11 15.14
N GLU A 186 17.40 3.18 15.88
CA GLU A 186 18.26 3.56 17.01
C GLU A 186 18.11 2.46 18.06
N GLY A 187 18.93 1.42 17.96
CA GLY A 187 18.95 0.27 18.87
C GLY A 187 18.43 -1.05 18.28
N ALA A 188 18.91 -2.15 18.86
CA ALA A 188 18.43 -3.49 18.54
C ALA A 188 16.93 -3.58 18.82
N ARG A 189 16.14 -4.01 17.82
CA ARG A 189 14.71 -4.26 18.02
C ARG A 189 14.59 -5.43 19.00
N ASP A 190 14.21 -5.15 20.24
CA ASP A 190 13.85 -6.20 21.16
C ASP A 190 12.65 -6.95 20.58
N GLN A 191 12.87 -8.21 20.21
CA GLN A 191 11.88 -9.04 19.53
C GLN A 191 10.62 -9.24 20.39
N ARG A 192 10.73 -8.99 21.70
CA ARG A 192 9.60 -8.94 22.64
C ARG A 192 8.62 -7.80 22.37
N HIS A 193 8.92 -6.83 21.50
CA HIS A 193 7.99 -5.76 21.11
C HIS A 193 7.39 -5.98 19.71
N GLY A 194 7.66 -7.13 19.08
CA GLY A 194 7.24 -7.46 17.72
C GLY A 194 5.96 -8.30 17.65
N PHE A 195 5.03 -8.13 18.58
CA PHE A 195 3.85 -9.00 18.67
C PHE A 195 3.04 -9.02 17.37
N ARG A 196 2.66 -10.23 16.95
CA ARG A 196 1.71 -10.47 15.87
C ARG A 196 0.67 -11.46 16.35
N TYR A 197 -0.59 -11.13 16.20
CA TYR A 197 -1.65 -12.06 16.55
C TYR A 197 -1.64 -13.27 15.59
N ASP A 198 -1.66 -14.48 16.15
CA ASP A 198 -1.72 -15.76 15.44
C ASP A 198 -2.83 -16.64 16.05
N ILE A 199 -3.28 -17.67 15.34
CA ILE A 199 -4.33 -18.61 15.76
C ILE A 199 -3.95 -19.32 17.07
N CYS A 200 -2.66 -19.49 17.38
CA CYS A 200 -2.25 -20.02 18.69
C CYS A 200 -2.62 -19.09 19.85
N CYS A 201 -2.63 -17.77 19.64
CA CYS A 201 -3.02 -16.79 20.66
C CYS A 201 -4.48 -16.97 21.08
N SER A 202 -5.37 -17.37 20.16
CA SER A 202 -6.79 -17.59 20.50
C SER A 202 -7.02 -18.82 21.37
N LYS A 203 -6.06 -19.75 21.41
CA LYS A 203 -6.12 -20.98 22.22
C LYS A 203 -5.53 -20.79 23.60
N GLU A 204 -4.67 -19.79 23.78
CA GLU A 204 -4.03 -19.54 25.07
C GLU A 204 -4.91 -18.68 25.98
N LYS A 205 -5.07 -19.12 27.23
CA LYS A 205 -5.87 -18.41 28.22
C LYS A 205 -5.30 -17.03 28.56
N ASP A 206 -3.98 -16.95 28.78
CA ASP A 206 -3.30 -15.71 29.18
C ASP A 206 -3.32 -14.63 28.09
N ALA A 207 -3.25 -15.06 26.82
CA ALA A 207 -3.35 -14.16 25.68
C ALA A 207 -4.78 -13.58 25.55
N ASN A 208 -5.79 -14.43 25.69
CA ASN A 208 -7.19 -14.00 25.66
C ASN A 208 -7.54 -13.06 26.82
N GLU A 209 -7.04 -13.31 28.02
CA GLU A 209 -7.27 -12.45 29.19
C GLU A 209 -6.65 -11.06 29.01
N ASN A 210 -5.43 -10.99 28.46
CA ASN A 210 -4.79 -9.71 28.14
C ASN A 210 -5.57 -8.90 27.09
N VAL A 211 -6.00 -9.55 26.01
CA VAL A 211 -6.82 -8.90 24.98
C VAL A 211 -8.13 -8.39 25.57
N LYS A 212 -8.84 -9.22 26.35
CA LYS A 212 -10.09 -8.83 27.01
C LYS A 212 -9.89 -7.65 27.96
N LYS A 213 -8.83 -7.69 28.78
CA LYS A 213 -8.52 -6.62 29.73
C LYS A 213 -8.28 -5.29 29.02
N ALA A 214 -7.46 -5.28 27.96
CA ALA A 214 -7.21 -4.08 27.17
C ALA A 214 -8.48 -3.59 26.47
N TRP A 215 -9.31 -4.51 25.94
CA TRP A 215 -10.50 -4.12 25.19
C TRP A 215 -11.62 -3.55 26.07
N ASN A 216 -11.71 -4.00 27.33
CA ASN A 216 -12.67 -3.54 28.31
C ASN A 216 -12.30 -2.19 28.97
N ASP A 217 -11.10 -1.66 28.72
CA ASP A 217 -10.72 -0.34 29.23
C ASP A 217 -11.36 0.76 28.37
N ASN A 218 -12.32 1.48 28.91
CA ASN A 218 -13.01 2.56 28.18
C ASN A 218 -12.24 3.88 28.18
N THR A 219 -11.08 3.96 28.84
CA THR A 219 -10.26 5.17 28.93
C THR A 219 -9.24 5.28 27.80
N MET A 220 -8.95 4.18 27.10
CA MET A 220 -7.95 4.10 26.05
C MET A 220 -8.59 4.09 24.66
N ASN A 221 -7.97 4.76 23.69
CA ASN A 221 -8.39 4.66 22.30
C ASN A 221 -7.96 3.29 21.70
N ILE A 222 -8.44 2.97 20.51
CA ILE A 222 -8.15 1.68 19.86
C ILE A 222 -6.65 1.46 19.61
N LEU A 223 -5.90 2.49 19.26
CA LEU A 223 -4.46 2.38 19.00
C LEU A 223 -3.70 2.08 20.29
N ASP A 224 -4.02 2.80 21.36
CA ASP A 224 -3.41 2.58 22.67
C ASP A 224 -3.70 1.16 23.16
N LYS A 225 -4.91 0.65 22.92
CA LYS A 225 -5.28 -0.74 23.21
C LYS A 225 -4.45 -1.74 22.41
N MET A 226 -4.25 -1.49 21.10
CA MET A 226 -3.43 -2.35 20.25
C MET A 226 -1.96 -2.35 20.67
N GLU A 227 -1.43 -1.19 21.03
CA GLU A 227 -0.06 -1.03 21.53
C GLU A 227 0.14 -1.71 22.88
N LEU A 228 -0.82 -1.57 23.79
CA LEU A 228 -0.83 -2.25 25.09
C LEU A 228 -0.85 -3.77 24.93
N VAL A 229 -1.74 -4.30 24.09
CA VAL A 229 -1.80 -5.75 23.80
C VAL A 229 -0.49 -6.21 23.17
N GLY A 230 0.06 -5.45 22.23
CA GLY A 230 1.33 -5.77 21.58
C GLY A 230 2.50 -5.80 22.56
N SER A 231 2.54 -4.86 23.50
CA SER A 231 3.58 -4.76 24.53
C SER A 231 3.47 -5.88 25.57
N ASN A 232 2.25 -6.25 25.97
CA ASN A 232 2.03 -7.31 26.96
C ASN A 232 2.27 -8.71 26.39
N LEU A 233 1.84 -8.95 25.14
CA LEU A 233 1.91 -10.28 24.53
C LEU A 233 3.18 -10.53 23.74
N GLY A 234 3.94 -9.50 23.39
CA GLY A 234 5.19 -9.67 22.67
C GLY A 234 6.25 -10.47 23.46
N PRO A 235 6.48 -10.25 24.77
CA PRO A 235 7.36 -11.10 25.58
C PRO A 235 6.86 -12.55 25.66
N TRP A 236 5.57 -12.74 25.89
CA TRP A 236 4.95 -14.07 25.93
C TRP A 236 5.13 -14.81 24.60
N GLN A 237 4.88 -14.13 23.47
CA GLN A 237 5.02 -14.71 22.15
C GLN A 237 6.48 -15.07 21.84
N TYR A 238 7.43 -14.23 22.25
CA TYR A 238 8.86 -14.51 22.13
C TYR A 238 9.25 -15.78 22.90
N ASP A 239 8.79 -15.93 24.15
CA ASP A 239 9.07 -17.11 24.97
C ASP A 239 8.49 -18.39 24.37
N GLN A 240 7.28 -18.32 23.80
CA GLN A 240 6.67 -19.47 23.12
C GLN A 240 7.46 -19.88 21.87
N PHE A 241 7.84 -18.92 21.02
CA PHE A 241 8.67 -19.22 19.85
C PHE A 241 10.05 -19.74 20.22
N TYR A 242 10.67 -19.20 21.27
CA TYR A 242 11.96 -19.67 21.78
C TYR A 242 11.87 -21.13 22.28
N LYS A 243 10.82 -21.48 23.04
CA LYS A 243 10.56 -22.85 23.50
C LYS A 243 10.33 -23.82 22.34
N MET A 244 9.50 -23.44 21.36
CA MET A 244 9.25 -24.25 20.16
C MET A 244 10.52 -24.49 19.34
N ARG A 245 11.37 -23.47 19.19
CA ARG A 245 12.64 -23.58 18.46
C ARG A 245 13.61 -24.54 19.16
N ASN A 246 13.70 -24.49 20.48
CA ASN A 246 14.57 -25.40 21.24
C ASN A 246 14.07 -26.86 21.17
N GLN A 247 12.76 -27.08 21.16
CA GLN A 247 12.19 -28.42 20.98
C GLN A 247 12.49 -29.01 19.59
N MET A 248 12.51 -28.18 18.54
CA MET A 248 12.87 -28.64 17.19
C MET A 248 14.36 -28.96 17.03
N VAL A 249 15.24 -28.33 17.80
CA VAL A 249 16.69 -28.60 17.76
C VAL A 249 17.05 -29.92 18.46
N VAL A 250 16.26 -30.34 19.45
CA VAL A 250 16.43 -31.60 20.19
C VAL A 250 15.89 -32.82 19.41
N LEU A 251 15.13 -32.60 18.33
CA LEU A 251 14.57 -33.65 17.46
C LEU A 251 15.45 -33.96 16.22
N LYS A 252 16.73 -33.58 16.24
CA LYS A 252 17.75 -34.02 15.28
C LYS A 252 18.80 -34.86 15.97
#